data_AF-A0A917VI30-F1
#
_entry.id   AF-A0A917VI30-F1
#
_cell.length_a   1.000
_cell.length_b   1.000
_cell.length_c   1.000
_cell.angle_alpha   90.00
_cell.angle_beta   90.00
_cell.angle_gamma   90.00
#
_symmetry.space_group_name_H-M   'P 1'
#
loop_
_entity.id
_entity.type
_entity.pdbx_description
1 polymer ?
#
loop_
_entity_poly.entity_id
_entity_poly.type
_entity_poly.pdbx_seq_one_letter_code
_entity_poly.pdbx_strand_id
1 'polypeptide(L)'
;MSRLLAARAARCPRPALFRSRETMHSTQTRLRHGALTACAAALALLATGCSKASADAQAGDCRDDGHWSGREQAAWLRTAVSFRGTVDGAGPSYEDASVVVRARHTGDGRVLCQPLGVQVEFWTLSARTTGTETSSVMRYGLSADGSRTRTVGFPRGLPDGQDGICTRILVAAYAGAPLRGRELPRTTRDLAIAGDMDVRFGTERIGAYWLLPPQNPTACTPDRPTADPSPTRSTTWDIYHP
;
A
#
# COMPACT_ATOMS: atom_id res chain seq x y z
N MET A 1 40.88 23.37 -20.23
CA MET A 1 39.88 22.69 -19.37
C MET A 1 38.83 22.04 -20.26
N SER A 2 38.35 20.88 -19.85
CA SER A 2 37.82 19.74 -20.62
C SER A 2 36.70 20.01 -21.64
N ARG A 3 36.75 19.24 -22.74
CA ARG A 3 35.66 19.03 -23.71
C ARG A 3 34.78 17.82 -23.29
N LEU A 4 33.48 17.99 -23.56
CA LEU A 4 32.40 17.04 -23.90
C LEU A 4 32.62 15.52 -23.72
N LEU A 5 31.56 14.82 -23.28
CA LEU A 5 30.95 13.75 -24.11
C LEU A 5 29.55 13.34 -23.63
N ALA A 6 28.56 13.56 -24.51
CA ALA A 6 27.24 12.96 -24.45
C ALA A 6 27.33 11.48 -24.88
N ALA A 7 26.85 10.57 -24.03
CA ALA A 7 26.78 9.15 -24.35
C ALA A 7 25.52 8.85 -25.17
N ARG A 8 25.74 8.35 -26.39
CA ARG A 8 24.72 7.92 -27.35
C ARG A 8 24.32 6.48 -26.99
N ALA A 9 23.04 6.26 -26.66
CA ALA A 9 22.51 4.92 -26.41
C ALA A 9 22.50 4.10 -27.71
N ALA A 10 23.27 3.00 -27.74
CA ALA A 10 23.23 2.03 -28.84
C ALA A 10 22.01 1.11 -28.68
N ARG A 11 21.15 1.04 -29.71
CA ARG A 11 20.08 0.02 -29.81
C ARG A 11 20.70 -1.29 -30.31
N CYS A 12 20.47 -2.39 -29.58
CA CYS A 12 20.87 -3.72 -30.01
C CYS A 12 19.91 -4.29 -31.09
N PRO A 13 20.42 -4.92 -32.15
CA PRO A 13 19.60 -5.67 -33.11
C PRO A 13 19.18 -7.05 -32.56
N ARG A 14 17.96 -7.48 -32.88
CA ARG A 14 17.44 -8.84 -32.61
C ARG A 14 18.17 -9.88 -33.48
N PRO A 15 18.56 -11.05 -32.95
CA PRO A 15 19.17 -12.11 -33.75
C PRO A 15 18.11 -12.80 -34.62
N ALA A 16 18.40 -12.90 -35.92
CA ALA A 16 17.64 -13.69 -36.87
C ALA A 16 17.98 -15.18 -36.71
N LEU A 17 16.95 -16.04 -36.64
CA LEU A 17 17.05 -17.50 -36.66
C LEU A 17 17.63 -17.96 -38.01
N PHE A 18 18.85 -18.51 -38.00
CA PHE A 18 19.46 -19.13 -39.18
C PHE A 18 19.03 -20.59 -39.28
N ARG A 19 18.27 -20.93 -40.33
CA ARG A 19 17.74 -22.26 -40.63
C ARG A 19 18.73 -22.96 -41.59
N SER A 20 19.36 -24.03 -41.16
CA SER A 20 20.28 -24.84 -41.98
C SER A 20 19.56 -25.49 -43.16
N ARG A 21 20.17 -25.45 -44.35
CA ARG A 21 19.81 -26.27 -45.50
C ARG A 21 21.09 -26.75 -46.18
N GLU A 22 21.34 -28.05 -46.14
CA GLU A 22 22.42 -28.74 -46.85
C GLU A 22 22.06 -28.93 -48.33
N THR A 23 23.03 -28.70 -49.23
CA THR A 23 23.15 -29.38 -50.53
C THR A 23 24.60 -29.37 -51.00
N MET A 24 24.92 -30.35 -51.84
CA MET A 24 26.20 -31.00 -52.11
C MET A 24 26.85 -30.55 -53.43
N HIS A 25 28.20 -30.55 -53.45
CA HIS A 25 29.17 -30.59 -54.58
C HIS A 25 29.49 -29.34 -55.43
N SER A 26 30.77 -28.93 -55.45
CA SER A 26 31.68 -28.91 -56.63
C SER A 26 33.03 -28.23 -56.32
N THR A 27 34.05 -28.54 -57.11
CA THR A 27 35.50 -28.51 -56.86
C THR A 27 36.22 -27.19 -57.20
N GLN A 28 37.42 -26.99 -56.62
CA GLN A 28 38.52 -26.04 -56.96
C GLN A 28 38.27 -24.55 -56.61
N THR A 29 39.19 -23.75 -56.06
CA THR A 29 40.66 -23.66 -56.18
C THR A 29 41.26 -22.91 -54.97
N ARG A 30 42.56 -23.10 -54.72
CA ARG A 30 43.37 -22.44 -53.68
C ARG A 30 43.27 -20.91 -53.74
N LEU A 31 43.20 -20.25 -52.58
CA LEU A 31 44.04 -19.09 -52.22
C LEU A 31 43.71 -18.57 -50.80
N ARG A 32 44.80 -18.31 -50.04
CA ARG A 32 44.91 -17.47 -48.84
C ARG A 32 44.47 -18.07 -47.50
N HIS A 33 45.40 -18.83 -46.93
CA HIS A 33 45.68 -18.77 -45.50
C HIS A 33 46.11 -17.34 -45.13
N GLY A 34 45.44 -16.74 -44.16
CA GLY A 34 45.89 -15.49 -43.55
C GLY A 34 44.74 -14.55 -43.20
N ALA A 35 44.00 -14.88 -42.13
CA ALA A 35 43.31 -13.96 -41.21
C ALA A 35 42.24 -14.72 -40.39
N LEU A 36 42.65 -15.64 -39.51
CA LEU A 36 41.70 -16.32 -38.60
C LEU A 36 42.10 -16.26 -37.11
N THR A 37 42.87 -15.26 -36.70
CA THR A 37 43.31 -15.12 -35.30
C THR A 37 43.13 -13.71 -34.73
N ALA A 38 42.10 -12.98 -35.18
CA ALA A 38 41.70 -11.72 -34.54
C ALA A 38 40.18 -11.54 -34.31
N CYS A 39 39.32 -12.42 -34.86
CA CYS A 39 37.86 -12.30 -34.69
C CYS A 39 37.27 -13.12 -33.53
N ALA A 40 38.00 -14.05 -32.94
CA ALA A 40 37.48 -14.85 -31.81
C ALA A 40 37.52 -14.07 -30.47
N ALA A 41 38.55 -13.24 -30.25
CA ALA A 41 38.70 -12.51 -28.99
C ALA A 41 37.68 -11.37 -28.83
N ALA A 42 37.34 -10.67 -29.92
CA ALA A 42 36.34 -9.60 -29.89
C ALA A 42 34.92 -10.12 -29.60
N LEU A 43 34.55 -11.30 -30.13
CA LEU A 43 33.26 -11.94 -29.86
C LEU A 43 33.19 -12.52 -28.44
N ALA A 44 34.29 -13.05 -27.89
CA ALA A 44 34.34 -13.51 -26.51
C ALA A 44 34.21 -12.36 -25.49
N LEU A 45 34.80 -11.19 -25.79
CA LEU A 45 34.70 -9.98 -24.95
C LEU A 45 33.30 -9.33 -25.03
N LEU A 46 32.62 -9.41 -26.19
CA LEU A 46 31.24 -8.92 -26.34
C LEU A 46 30.20 -9.84 -25.67
N ALA A 47 30.43 -11.16 -25.68
CA ALA A 47 29.57 -12.12 -24.98
C ALA A 47 29.73 -12.06 -23.45
N THR A 48 30.96 -11.89 -22.94
CA THR A 48 31.21 -11.73 -21.49
C THR A 48 30.80 -10.36 -20.95
N GLY A 49 30.86 -9.30 -21.78
CA GLY A 49 30.37 -7.97 -21.43
C GLY A 49 28.84 -7.88 -21.36
N CYS A 50 28.11 -8.59 -22.22
CA CYS A 50 26.64 -8.65 -22.15
C CYS A 50 26.14 -9.44 -20.94
N SER A 51 26.83 -10.53 -20.56
CA SER A 51 26.47 -11.30 -19.36
C SER A 51 26.63 -10.49 -18.06
N LYS A 52 27.59 -9.55 -18.01
CA LYS A 52 27.74 -8.63 -16.87
C LYS A 52 26.72 -7.49 -16.91
N ALA A 53 26.45 -6.90 -18.07
CA ALA A 53 25.41 -5.87 -18.18
C ALA A 53 23.99 -6.41 -17.89
N SER A 54 23.72 -7.70 -18.12
CA SER A 54 22.47 -8.36 -17.72
C SER A 54 22.49 -8.91 -16.29
N ALA A 55 23.66 -9.16 -15.71
CA ALA A 55 23.80 -9.55 -14.31
C ALA A 55 23.76 -8.34 -13.37
N ASP A 56 24.22 -7.17 -13.83
CA ASP A 56 24.19 -5.89 -13.11
C ASP A 56 22.85 -5.15 -13.31
N ALA A 57 21.97 -5.65 -14.18
CA ALA A 57 20.53 -5.43 -14.05
C ALA A 57 20.03 -6.30 -12.90
N GLN A 58 20.49 -5.97 -11.69
CA GLN A 58 20.05 -6.55 -10.44
C GLN A 58 18.51 -6.50 -10.47
N ALA A 59 17.88 -7.63 -10.76
CA ALA A 59 16.51 -7.86 -10.35
C ALA A 59 16.56 -7.59 -8.84
N GLY A 60 16.07 -6.43 -8.41
CA GLY A 60 16.07 -6.09 -7.00
C GLY A 60 15.27 -7.17 -6.31
N ASP A 61 15.95 -8.14 -5.67
CA ASP A 61 15.28 -9.29 -5.09
C ASP A 61 14.14 -8.75 -4.24
N CYS A 62 12.91 -9.14 -4.56
CA CYS A 62 11.75 -8.79 -3.77
C CYS A 62 11.85 -9.51 -2.42
N ARG A 63 11.15 -9.02 -1.41
CA ARG A 63 11.04 -9.71 -0.11
C ARG A 63 9.94 -10.75 -0.22
N ASP A 64 10.29 -12.01 0.01
CA ASP A 64 9.30 -13.08 0.08
C ASP A 64 8.38 -12.91 1.29
N ASP A 65 7.08 -13.03 1.03
CA ASP A 65 5.98 -12.77 1.96
C ASP A 65 4.93 -13.89 2.01
N GLY A 66 5.11 -14.96 1.22
CA GLY A 66 4.12 -16.03 1.06
C GLY A 66 3.74 -16.79 2.35
N HIS A 67 4.55 -16.68 3.40
CA HIS A 67 4.33 -17.36 4.70
C HIS A 67 4.19 -16.41 5.89
N TRP A 68 4.07 -15.10 5.66
CA TRP A 68 3.98 -14.15 6.77
C TRP A 68 2.72 -14.37 7.61
N SER A 69 2.94 -14.45 8.91
CA SER A 69 1.89 -14.34 9.91
C SER A 69 1.20 -12.98 9.84
N GLY A 70 -0.02 -12.91 10.37
CA GLY A 70 -0.75 -11.64 10.48
C GLY A 70 0.05 -10.54 11.20
N ARG A 71 0.87 -10.93 12.18
CA ARG A 71 1.77 -10.03 12.91
C ARG A 71 2.88 -9.45 12.04
N GLU A 72 3.47 -10.25 11.16
CA GLU A 72 4.51 -9.80 10.22
C GLU A 72 3.93 -8.89 9.15
N GLN A 73 2.76 -9.23 8.62
CA GLN A 73 2.02 -8.35 7.70
C GLN A 73 1.68 -7.01 8.35
N ALA A 74 1.20 -7.04 9.60
CA ALA A 74 0.95 -5.84 10.39
C ALA A 74 2.23 -5.03 10.66
N ALA A 75 3.36 -5.70 10.90
CA ALA A 75 4.65 -5.04 11.10
C ALA A 75 5.11 -4.28 9.86
N TRP A 76 4.93 -4.87 8.69
CA TRP A 76 5.19 -4.19 7.44
C TRP A 76 4.27 -2.97 7.26
N LEU A 77 2.96 -3.14 7.48
CA LEU A 77 1.99 -2.06 7.38
C LEU A 77 2.26 -0.90 8.35
N ARG A 78 2.71 -1.17 9.59
CA ARG A 78 3.11 -0.12 10.56
C ARG A 78 4.13 0.86 9.98
N THR A 79 5.04 0.37 9.14
CA THR A 79 6.08 1.21 8.52
C THR A 79 5.58 1.90 7.23
N ALA A 80 4.64 1.27 6.54
CA ALA A 80 4.15 1.72 5.24
C ALA A 80 3.00 2.73 5.34
N VAL A 81 2.13 2.57 6.34
CA VAL A 81 0.91 3.37 6.51
C VAL A 81 1.20 4.65 7.28
N SER A 82 0.63 5.75 6.82
CA SER A 82 0.58 7.03 7.52
C SER A 82 -0.79 7.66 7.35
N PHE A 83 -1.25 8.37 8.38
CA PHE A 83 -2.46 9.19 8.31
C PHE A 83 -2.06 10.63 8.01
N ARG A 84 -2.76 11.25 7.06
CA ARG A 84 -2.68 12.69 6.81
C ARG A 84 -3.99 13.30 7.26
N GLY A 85 -3.91 14.33 8.10
CA GLY A 85 -5.05 15.08 8.60
C GLY A 85 -4.91 16.57 8.28
N THR A 86 -5.95 17.33 8.63
CA THR A 86 -5.96 18.79 8.55
C THR A 86 -4.97 19.35 9.59
N VAL A 87 -4.10 20.25 9.12
CA VAL A 87 -3.10 20.95 9.94
C VAL A 87 -3.82 21.97 10.82
N ASP A 88 -3.28 22.19 12.02
CA ASP A 88 -3.77 23.06 13.10
C ASP A 88 -4.69 24.23 12.68
N GLY A 89 -5.90 24.26 13.25
CA GLY A 89 -6.66 25.51 13.45
C GLY A 89 -7.99 25.66 12.69
N ALA A 90 -8.33 24.81 11.73
CA ALA A 90 -9.56 24.96 10.93
C ALA A 90 -10.62 23.87 11.21
N GLY A 91 -11.08 23.75 12.46
CA GLY A 91 -12.16 22.84 12.84
C GLY A 91 -11.89 21.35 12.59
N PRO A 92 -12.68 20.42 13.17
CA PRO A 92 -12.45 18.99 13.02
C PRO A 92 -13.05 18.44 11.71
N SER A 93 -12.82 19.09 10.56
CA SER A 93 -13.22 18.51 9.27
C SER A 93 -12.22 17.44 8.84
N TYR A 94 -12.73 16.31 8.37
CA TYR A 94 -11.91 15.23 7.82
C TYR A 94 -11.85 15.23 6.28
N GLU A 95 -12.38 16.25 5.61
CA GLU A 95 -12.52 16.22 4.14
C GLU A 95 -11.19 16.09 3.40
N ASP A 96 -10.11 16.65 3.97
CA ASP A 96 -8.75 16.54 3.44
C ASP A 96 -7.94 15.39 4.06
N ALA A 97 -8.54 14.62 4.97
CA ALA A 97 -7.88 13.52 5.63
C ALA A 97 -7.74 12.31 4.71
N SER A 98 -6.63 11.58 4.85
CA SER A 98 -6.37 10.39 4.05
C SER A 98 -5.50 9.37 4.75
N VAL A 99 -5.67 8.11 4.35
CA VAL A 99 -4.75 7.01 4.68
C VAL A 99 -3.81 6.84 3.49
N VAL A 100 -2.51 6.94 3.74
CA VAL A 100 -1.48 6.77 2.72
C VAL A 100 -0.67 5.52 3.01
N VAL A 101 -0.73 4.54 2.10
CA VAL A 101 0.17 3.39 2.06
C VAL A 101 1.33 3.76 1.14
N ARG A 102 2.47 4.12 1.73
CA ARG A 102 3.60 4.71 1.00
C ARG A 102 4.35 3.68 0.15
N ALA A 103 4.78 4.10 -1.03
CA ALA A 103 5.90 3.45 -1.70
C ALA A 103 7.15 3.54 -0.82
N ARG A 104 8.01 2.53 -0.92
CA ARG A 104 9.29 2.52 -0.18
C ARG A 104 10.21 3.63 -0.68
N HIS A 105 10.95 4.23 0.24
CA HIS A 105 12.14 5.01 -0.08
C HIS A 105 13.36 4.07 -0.05
N THR A 106 14.34 4.30 -0.92
CA THR A 106 15.56 3.48 -1.04
C THR A 106 16.25 3.32 0.32
N GLY A 107 16.40 2.08 0.79
CA GLY A 107 17.19 1.73 1.98
C GLY A 107 16.48 0.82 2.99
N ASP A 108 15.15 0.88 3.07
CA ASP A 108 14.37 0.06 4.00
C ASP A 108 13.63 -1.03 3.23
N GLY A 109 13.86 -2.31 3.56
CA GLY A 109 13.11 -3.53 3.19
C GLY A 109 12.49 -3.59 1.78
N ARG A 110 13.03 -4.47 0.93
CA ARG A 110 12.63 -4.75 -0.46
C ARG A 110 11.10 -4.80 -0.67
N VAL A 111 10.65 -4.35 -1.84
CA VAL A 111 9.28 -4.53 -2.37
C VAL A 111 8.86 -5.99 -2.17
N LEU A 112 7.61 -6.25 -1.78
CA LEU A 112 7.12 -7.62 -1.57
C LEU A 112 7.07 -8.38 -2.91
N CYS A 113 7.38 -9.67 -2.88
CA CYS A 113 7.27 -10.52 -4.06
C CYS A 113 5.81 -10.72 -4.46
N GLN A 114 4.92 -10.82 -3.47
CA GLN A 114 3.49 -10.87 -3.67
C GLN A 114 2.84 -9.62 -3.04
N PRO A 115 1.86 -9.00 -3.71
CA PRO A 115 1.14 -7.90 -3.10
C PRO A 115 0.32 -8.36 -1.90
N LEU A 116 0.48 -7.66 -0.78
CA LEU A 116 -0.34 -7.86 0.41
C LEU A 116 -1.75 -7.28 0.19
N GLY A 117 -2.77 -8.07 0.51
CA GLY A 117 -4.15 -7.56 0.60
C GLY A 117 -4.30 -6.67 1.84
N VAL A 118 -4.68 -5.42 1.65
CA VAL A 118 -4.83 -4.43 2.73
C VAL A 118 -6.26 -3.92 2.74
N GLN A 119 -6.89 -3.90 3.90
CA GLN A 119 -8.17 -3.25 4.13
C GLN A 119 -7.93 -1.91 4.81
N VAL A 120 -8.58 -0.85 4.30
CA VAL A 120 -8.75 0.42 5.01
C VAL A 120 -10.21 0.55 5.36
N GLU A 121 -10.53 0.51 6.65
CA GLU A 121 -11.91 0.50 7.13
C GLU A 121 -12.17 1.62 8.11
N PHE A 122 -13.36 2.20 7.98
CA PHE A 122 -13.89 3.28 8.79
C PHE A 122 -15.05 2.76 9.62
N TRP A 123 -14.99 2.94 10.93
CA TRP A 123 -16.08 2.63 11.85
C TRP A 123 -16.59 3.89 12.54
N THR A 124 -17.90 3.93 12.78
CA THR A 124 -18.49 4.81 13.79
C THR A 124 -18.44 4.11 15.13
N LEU A 125 -17.92 4.82 16.13
CA LEU A 125 -18.01 4.47 17.53
C LEU A 125 -19.01 5.45 18.16
N SER A 126 -20.10 4.96 18.73
CA SER A 126 -21.12 5.80 19.37
C SER A 126 -21.29 5.39 20.82
N ALA A 127 -21.27 6.37 21.73
CA ALA A 127 -21.55 6.13 23.13
C ALA A 127 -23.03 5.77 23.32
N ARG A 128 -23.29 4.64 23.97
CA ARG A 128 -24.62 4.14 24.39
C ARG A 128 -24.63 3.93 25.91
N THR A 129 -25.83 3.87 26.48
CA THR A 129 -26.03 3.57 27.91
C THR A 129 -25.34 2.27 28.33
N THR A 130 -25.29 1.28 27.43
CA THR A 130 -24.70 -0.04 27.66
C THR A 130 -23.23 -0.16 27.22
N GLY A 131 -22.58 0.92 26.77
CA GLY A 131 -21.19 0.92 26.30
C GLY A 131 -21.03 1.58 24.94
N THR A 132 -19.95 1.25 24.22
CA THR A 132 -19.72 1.78 22.86
C THR A 132 -20.31 0.85 21.81
N GLU A 133 -21.20 1.37 20.97
CA GLU A 133 -21.64 0.70 19.76
C GLU A 133 -20.66 0.98 18.62
N THR A 134 -20.24 -0.07 17.92
CA THR A 134 -19.33 -0.01 16.78
C THR A 134 -20.06 -0.44 15.53
N SER A 135 -20.08 0.40 14.49
CA SER A 135 -20.64 0.06 13.18
C SER A 135 -19.65 0.36 12.06
N SER A 136 -19.55 -0.52 11.06
CA SER A 136 -18.71 -0.30 9.88
C SER A 136 -19.44 0.64 8.91
N VAL A 137 -18.78 1.71 8.49
CA VAL A 137 -19.33 2.71 7.57
C VAL A 137 -18.88 2.45 6.15
N MET A 138 -17.57 2.26 5.98
CA MET A 138 -16.96 2.13 4.67
C MET A 138 -15.70 1.28 4.77
N ARG A 139 -15.45 0.46 3.74
CA ARG A 139 -14.23 -0.35 3.62
C ARG A 139 -13.69 -0.28 2.20
N TYR A 140 -12.38 -0.08 2.09
CA TYR A 140 -11.62 -0.13 0.85
C TYR A 140 -10.67 -1.32 0.89
N GLY A 141 -10.73 -2.17 -0.15
CA GLY A 141 -9.75 -3.21 -0.39
C GLY A 141 -8.65 -2.70 -1.31
N LEU A 142 -7.39 -2.88 -0.91
CA LEU A 142 -6.20 -2.49 -1.63
C LEU A 142 -5.26 -3.70 -1.81
N SER A 143 -4.40 -3.60 -2.81
CA SER A 143 -3.28 -4.51 -3.02
C SER A 143 -1.98 -3.69 -2.97
N ALA A 144 -1.10 -4.01 -2.01
CA ALA A 144 0.09 -3.24 -1.71
C ALA A 144 1.34 -4.12 -1.58
N ASP A 145 2.33 -3.85 -2.42
CA ASP A 145 3.66 -4.50 -2.43
C ASP A 145 4.78 -3.53 -2.00
N GLY A 146 4.44 -2.25 -1.80
CA GLY A 146 5.40 -1.19 -1.50
C GLY A 146 6.09 -0.57 -2.73
N SER A 147 5.73 -0.97 -3.95
CA SER A 147 6.29 -0.41 -5.20
C SER A 147 5.67 0.93 -5.59
N ARG A 148 4.44 1.20 -5.16
CA ARG A 148 3.67 2.42 -5.48
C ARG A 148 2.92 2.92 -4.27
N THR A 149 2.85 4.25 -4.14
CA THR A 149 2.03 4.89 -3.12
C THR A 149 0.57 4.73 -3.46
N ARG A 150 -0.24 4.37 -2.47
CA ARG A 150 -1.71 4.33 -2.54
C ARG A 150 -2.27 5.31 -1.51
N THR A 151 -3.25 6.09 -1.92
CA THR A 151 -3.93 7.05 -1.05
C THR A 151 -5.42 6.74 -1.05
N VAL A 152 -6.00 6.62 0.13
CA VAL A 152 -7.45 6.50 0.34
C VAL A 152 -7.90 7.76 1.05
N GLY A 153 -8.66 8.60 0.37
CA GLY A 153 -9.32 9.75 0.99
C GLY A 153 -10.39 9.28 1.97
N PHE A 154 -10.64 10.07 3.00
CA PHE A 154 -11.72 9.76 3.91
C PHE A 154 -13.07 9.94 3.20
N PRO A 155 -14.07 9.08 3.49
CA PRO A 155 -15.40 9.26 2.93
C PRO A 155 -15.96 10.64 3.28
N ARG A 156 -16.62 11.28 2.32
CA ARG A 156 -17.44 12.46 2.59
C ARG A 156 -18.64 12.05 3.43
N GLY A 157 -19.12 12.95 4.28
CA GLY A 157 -20.32 12.70 5.10
C GLY A 157 -20.14 11.63 6.16
N LEU A 158 -18.91 11.40 6.65
CA LEU A 158 -18.70 10.61 7.86
C LEU A 158 -19.56 11.18 9.00
N PRO A 159 -20.25 10.33 9.79
CA PRO A 159 -21.10 10.82 10.87
C PRO A 159 -20.35 11.69 11.86
N ASP A 160 -20.96 12.82 12.22
CA ASP A 160 -20.40 13.87 13.08
C ASP A 160 -20.98 13.85 14.50
N GLY A 161 -21.94 12.95 14.77
CA GLY A 161 -22.67 12.90 16.04
C GLY A 161 -23.87 13.85 16.09
N GLN A 162 -24.56 14.09 14.97
CA GLN A 162 -25.94 14.58 15.01
C GLN A 162 -26.77 13.73 16.01
N ASP A 163 -27.74 14.37 16.66
CA ASP A 163 -28.59 13.82 17.74
C ASP A 163 -28.01 13.86 19.16
N GLY A 164 -26.87 14.53 19.37
CA GLY A 164 -26.33 14.80 20.71
C GLY A 164 -25.65 13.59 21.39
N ILE A 165 -25.48 12.50 20.65
CA ILE A 165 -24.73 11.30 21.04
C ILE A 165 -23.26 11.51 20.72
N CYS A 166 -22.36 11.26 21.68
CA CYS A 166 -20.93 11.25 21.39
C CYS A 166 -20.61 10.17 20.36
N THR A 167 -20.26 10.60 19.14
CA THR A 167 -19.87 9.72 18.04
C THR A 167 -18.49 10.12 17.53
N ARG A 168 -17.63 9.13 17.33
CA ARG A 168 -16.27 9.31 16.80
C ARG A 168 -16.01 8.32 15.69
N ILE A 169 -15.07 8.68 14.83
CA ILE A 169 -14.66 7.84 13.71
C ILE A 169 -13.33 7.18 14.03
N LEU A 170 -13.28 5.86 13.86
CA LEU A 170 -12.06 5.09 13.89
C LEU A 170 -11.73 4.67 12.46
N VAL A 171 -10.51 4.93 12.02
CA VAL A 171 -9.98 4.37 10.78
C VAL A 171 -8.86 3.40 11.10
N ALA A 172 -8.82 2.24 10.42
CA ALA A 172 -7.69 1.32 10.51
C ALA A 172 -7.27 0.75 9.15
N ALA A 173 -5.98 0.51 9.02
CA ALA A 173 -5.37 -0.23 7.93
C ALA A 173 -4.85 -1.59 8.46
N TYR A 174 -5.32 -2.68 7.88
CA TYR A 174 -4.99 -4.04 8.33
C TYR A 174 -4.84 -5.02 7.18
N ALA A 175 -4.11 -6.11 7.41
CA ALA A 175 -3.82 -7.10 6.39
C ALA A 175 -4.89 -8.19 6.29
N GLY A 176 -5.14 -8.66 5.07
CA GLY A 176 -5.94 -9.84 4.76
C GLY A 176 -7.45 -9.59 4.65
N ALA A 177 -8.24 -10.56 5.11
CA ALA A 177 -9.69 -10.53 5.00
C ALA A 177 -10.33 -9.52 5.98
N PRO A 178 -11.54 -9.02 5.69
CA PRO A 178 -12.35 -8.24 6.62
C PRO A 178 -12.36 -8.75 8.06
N LEU A 179 -12.26 -7.85 9.05
CA LEU A 179 -12.41 -8.21 10.46
C LEU A 179 -13.85 -8.63 10.76
N ARG A 180 -14.02 -9.62 11.65
CA ARG A 180 -15.34 -10.10 12.08
C ARG A 180 -15.38 -10.42 13.58
N GLY A 181 -16.57 -10.35 14.16
CA GLY A 181 -16.85 -10.84 15.52
C GLY A 181 -15.89 -10.27 16.57
N ARG A 182 -15.06 -11.12 17.16
CA ARG A 182 -14.13 -10.74 18.23
C ARG A 182 -12.93 -9.92 17.75
N GLU A 183 -12.66 -9.87 16.45
CA GLU A 183 -11.58 -9.08 15.88
C GLU A 183 -11.90 -7.58 15.83
N LEU A 184 -13.19 -7.22 15.88
CA LEU A 184 -13.67 -5.84 15.75
C LEU A 184 -13.13 -4.93 16.87
N PRO A 185 -12.99 -3.63 16.59
CA PRO A 185 -12.48 -2.68 17.56
C PRO A 185 -13.42 -2.53 18.76
N ARG A 186 -12.82 -2.35 19.93
CA ARG A 186 -13.46 -2.06 21.20
C ARG A 186 -12.70 -0.95 21.91
N THR A 187 -13.42 -0.07 22.58
CA THR A 187 -12.83 0.97 23.43
C THR A 187 -12.75 0.48 24.87
N THR A 188 -11.67 0.80 25.57
CA THR A 188 -11.49 0.45 27.00
C THR A 188 -11.81 1.61 27.94
N ARG A 189 -12.14 2.78 27.40
CA ARG A 189 -12.54 3.98 28.14
C ARG A 189 -13.76 4.63 27.49
N ASP A 190 -14.33 5.59 28.21
CA ASP A 190 -15.37 6.46 27.70
C ASP A 190 -14.90 7.19 26.42
N LEU A 191 -15.76 7.21 25.41
CA LEU A 191 -15.45 7.71 24.09
C LEU A 191 -15.13 9.21 24.07
N ALA A 192 -15.68 9.99 25.01
CA ALA A 192 -15.45 11.42 25.15
C ALA A 192 -13.99 11.74 25.46
N ILE A 193 -13.29 10.86 26.18
CA ILE A 193 -11.88 11.04 26.59
C ILE A 193 -10.91 10.03 25.93
N ALA A 194 -11.42 9.06 25.19
CA ALA A 194 -10.59 8.01 24.60
C ALA A 194 -9.54 8.56 23.63
N GLY A 195 -8.32 8.03 23.70
CA GLY A 195 -7.29 8.22 22.68
C GLY A 195 -7.13 6.97 21.82
N ASP A 196 -6.13 6.98 20.94
CA ASP A 196 -5.79 5.79 20.14
C ASP A 196 -5.46 4.58 21.03
N MET A 197 -4.69 4.78 22.11
CA MET A 197 -4.35 3.73 23.08
C MET A 197 -5.59 3.12 23.77
N ASP A 198 -6.70 3.87 23.71
CA ASP A 198 -8.07 3.55 24.06
C ASP A 198 -8.67 2.33 23.33
N VAL A 199 -8.18 2.09 22.12
CA VAL A 199 -8.78 1.17 21.14
C VAL A 199 -8.03 -0.15 21.12
N ARG A 200 -8.78 -1.25 21.18
CA ARG A 200 -8.26 -2.62 21.14
C ARG A 200 -8.95 -3.40 20.04
N PHE A 201 -8.14 -4.16 19.31
CA PHE A 201 -8.61 -5.11 18.32
C PHE A 201 -8.28 -6.53 18.81
N GLY A 202 -9.19 -7.48 18.60
CA GLY A 202 -8.96 -8.88 18.96
C GLY A 202 -8.12 -9.64 17.93
N THR A 203 -7.22 -8.96 17.22
CA THR A 203 -6.42 -9.51 16.13
C THR A 203 -5.06 -8.83 16.04
N GLU A 204 -4.05 -9.55 15.55
CA GLU A 204 -2.69 -9.04 15.38
C GLU A 204 -2.43 -8.45 13.99
N ARG A 205 -3.45 -8.44 13.12
CA ARG A 205 -3.37 -8.01 11.72
C ARG A 205 -3.39 -6.50 11.52
N ILE A 206 -3.57 -5.72 12.59
CA ILE A 206 -3.69 -4.26 12.53
C ILE A 206 -2.32 -3.64 12.31
N GLY A 207 -2.16 -2.99 11.16
CA GLY A 207 -0.97 -2.24 10.81
C GLY A 207 -0.97 -0.86 11.44
N ALA A 208 -2.02 -0.08 11.23
CA ALA A 208 -2.14 1.25 11.80
C ALA A 208 -3.60 1.59 12.02
N TYR A 209 -3.90 2.46 12.97
CA TYR A 209 -5.23 2.98 13.19
C TYR A 209 -5.15 4.38 13.79
N TRP A 210 -6.25 5.12 13.67
CA TRP A 210 -6.40 6.46 14.23
C TRP A 210 -7.85 6.68 14.64
N LEU A 211 -8.06 6.99 15.91
CA LEU A 211 -9.32 7.45 16.48
C LEU A 211 -9.37 8.97 16.35
N LEU A 212 -10.22 9.44 15.44
CA LEU A 212 -10.30 10.84 15.08
C LEU A 212 -10.90 11.68 16.23
N PRO A 213 -10.44 12.93 16.42
CA PRO A 213 -11.06 13.87 17.36
C PRO A 213 -12.54 14.07 17.01
N PRO A 214 -13.47 14.20 17.98
CA PRO A 214 -14.89 14.36 17.67
C PRO A 214 -15.16 15.59 16.78
N GLN A 215 -15.99 15.43 15.74
CA GLN A 215 -16.41 16.56 14.90
C GLN A 215 -17.34 17.52 15.63
N ASN A 216 -18.13 17.01 16.57
CA ASN A 216 -18.94 17.78 17.51
C ASN A 216 -18.41 17.60 18.95
N PRO A 217 -17.44 18.41 19.40
CA PRO A 217 -16.87 18.29 20.75
C PRO A 217 -17.92 18.46 21.86
N THR A 218 -18.96 19.26 21.63
CA THR A 218 -20.04 19.48 22.62
C THR A 218 -20.91 18.23 22.82
N ALA A 219 -21.01 17.35 21.82
CA ALA A 219 -21.65 16.04 21.98
C ALA A 219 -20.79 15.05 22.79
N CYS A 220 -19.47 15.25 22.82
CA CYS A 220 -18.49 14.42 23.50
C CYS A 220 -17.90 15.10 24.75
N THR A 221 -18.76 15.59 25.64
CA THR A 221 -18.34 16.09 26.96
C THR A 221 -18.51 14.99 28.03
N PRO A 222 -17.55 14.82 28.95
CA PRO A 222 -17.59 13.75 29.96
C PRO A 222 -18.86 13.72 30.82
N ASP A 223 -19.48 14.88 31.07
CA ASP A 223 -20.64 15.01 31.96
C ASP A 223 -21.99 14.85 31.24
N ARG A 224 -22.00 14.52 29.94
CA ARG A 224 -23.24 14.41 29.17
C ARG A 224 -23.85 13.01 29.33
N PRO A 225 -25.13 12.89 29.68
CA PRO A 225 -25.80 11.60 29.74
C PRO A 225 -25.74 10.89 28.39
N THR A 226 -25.32 9.63 28.40
CA THR A 226 -25.33 8.79 27.22
C THR A 226 -26.76 8.53 26.78
N ALA A 227 -27.14 8.98 25.58
CA ALA A 227 -28.49 8.80 25.06
C ALA A 227 -28.55 7.54 24.18
N ASP A 228 -29.59 6.73 24.37
CA ASP A 228 -30.00 5.78 23.33
C ASP A 228 -30.71 6.55 22.20
N PRO A 229 -30.41 6.26 20.93
CA PRO A 229 -30.99 6.99 19.83
C PRO A 229 -32.49 6.65 19.77
N SER A 230 -33.32 7.65 19.51
CA SER A 230 -34.65 7.35 18.97
C SER A 230 -34.46 6.67 17.61
N PRO A 231 -35.28 5.67 17.24
CA PRO A 231 -35.10 4.93 15.99
C PRO A 231 -35.33 5.86 14.78
N THR A 232 -34.26 6.43 14.23
CA THR A 232 -34.32 7.27 13.04
C THR A 232 -33.98 6.44 11.79
N ARG A 233 -34.82 6.59 10.76
CA ARG A 233 -34.88 5.82 9.50
C ARG A 233 -33.51 5.61 8.85
N SER A 234 -33.32 4.41 8.30
CA SER A 234 -32.20 4.03 7.45
C SER A 234 -32.01 5.01 6.28
N THR A 235 -31.00 5.86 6.35
CA THR A 235 -30.49 6.54 5.15
C THR A 235 -29.64 5.53 4.40
N THR A 236 -30.22 4.92 3.36
CA THR A 236 -29.49 4.12 2.38
C THR A 236 -28.42 5.02 1.76
N TRP A 237 -27.17 4.81 2.14
CA TRP A 237 -26.02 5.51 1.58
C TRP A 237 -25.90 5.17 0.09
N ASP A 238 -26.10 6.17 -0.76
CA ASP A 238 -26.00 6.02 -2.21
C ASP A 238 -24.52 6.01 -2.64
N ILE A 239 -24.11 4.90 -3.24
CA ILE A 239 -22.71 4.59 -3.61
C ILE A 239 -22.38 5.21 -5.00
N TYR A 240 -23.30 5.97 -5.61
CA TYR A 240 -23.22 6.35 -7.03
C TYR A 240 -23.46 7.83 -7.37
N HIS A 241 -23.12 8.80 -6.52
CA HIS A 241 -23.13 10.21 -6.95
C HIS A 241 -21.73 10.74 -7.31
N PRO A 242 -21.55 11.35 -8.52
CA PRO A 242 -20.27 11.62 -9.16
C PRO A 242 -19.39 12.67 -8.48
#